data_AF-A0A060WXB8-F1
#
_entry.id   AF-A0A060WXB8-F1
#
_cell.length_a   1.000
_cell.length_b   1.000
_cell.length_c   1.000
_cell.angle_alpha   90.00
_cell.angle_beta   90.00
_cell.angle_gamma   90.00
#
_symmetry.space_group_name_H-M   'P 1'
#
loop_
_entity.id
_entity.type
_entity.pdbx_description
1 polymer ?
#
loop_
_entity_poly.entity_id
_entity_poly.type
_entity_poly.pdbx_seq_one_letter_code
_entity_poly.pdbx_strand_id
1 'polypeptide(L)'
;MIYVLYSSYSTIYTMFPVFSLVLDKDVKSEVAMLYPELYKDLLKGRPLSFKTFLIWVLISIYQGSIIMYGALLLFESEFVHIVAISFTSLILTELLMVALTIQTWHWLMIVAELLSLACYIASLVFLHEFIGG
;
A
#
# COMPACT_ATOMS: atom_id res chain seq x y z
N MET A 1 20.38 -7.22 4.13
CA MET A 1 19.43 -6.70 3.14
C MET A 1 17.98 -7.02 3.49
N ILE A 2 17.58 -8.30 3.44
CA ILE A 2 16.17 -8.71 3.55
C ILE A 2 15.51 -8.30 4.88
N TYR A 3 16.19 -8.49 6.01
CA TYR A 3 15.65 -8.11 7.33
C TYR A 3 15.42 -6.59 7.50
N VAL A 4 16.28 -5.76 6.91
CA VAL A 4 16.16 -4.29 6.94
C VAL A 4 14.96 -3.85 6.10
N LEU A 5 14.78 -4.46 4.93
CA LEU A 5 13.64 -4.23 4.05
C LEU A 5 12.33 -4.63 4.74
N TYR A 6 12.22 -5.84 5.28
CA TYR A 6 11.02 -6.30 5.99
C TYR A 6 10.67 -5.45 7.21
N SER A 7 11.67 -5.11 8.04
CA SER A 7 11.44 -4.28 9.23
C SER A 7 10.97 -2.87 8.85
N SER A 8 11.55 -2.28 7.81
CA SER A 8 11.21 -0.90 7.42
C SER A 8 9.88 -0.80 6.65
N TYR A 9 9.48 -1.88 5.98
CA TYR A 9 8.21 -1.98 5.26
C TYR A 9 7.00 -1.80 6.17
N SER A 10 6.91 -2.58 7.25
CA SER A 10 5.75 -2.50 8.15
C SER A 10 5.71 -1.22 8.98
N THR A 11 6.84 -0.54 9.19
CA THR A 11 6.90 0.57 10.15
C THR A 11 6.92 1.94 9.48
N ILE A 12 7.47 2.05 8.27
CA ILE A 12 7.75 3.34 7.63
C ILE A 12 7.10 3.43 6.26
N TYR A 13 7.31 2.47 5.36
CA TYR A 13 6.96 2.64 3.94
C TYR A 13 5.46 2.56 3.65
N THR A 14 4.70 1.76 4.39
CA THR A 14 3.26 1.59 4.16
C THR A 14 2.40 2.30 5.21
N MET A 15 3.00 2.79 6.30
CA MET A 15 2.25 3.40 7.39
C MET A 15 1.85 4.85 7.14
N PHE A 16 2.68 5.66 6.47
CA PHE A 16 2.32 7.06 6.20
C PHE A 16 1.04 7.19 5.36
N PRO A 17 0.85 6.46 4.24
CA PRO A 17 -0.37 6.53 3.45
C PRO A 17 -1.57 6.00 4.25
N VAL A 18 -1.38 4.94 5.05
CA VAL A 18 -2.44 4.39 5.92
C VAL A 18 -2.91 5.41 6.96
N PHE A 19 -2.01 6.13 7.63
CA PHE A 19 -2.39 7.20 8.56
C PHE A 19 -3.07 8.37 7.84
N SER A 20 -2.66 8.68 6.61
CA SER A 20 -3.31 9.70 5.80
C SER A 20 -4.72 9.30 5.38
N LEU A 21 -4.97 8.02 5.08
CA LEU A 21 -6.31 7.49 4.80
C LEU A 21 -7.27 7.65 5.98
N VAL A 22 -6.78 7.61 7.23
CA VAL A 22 -7.61 7.89 8.43
C VAL A 22 -8.15 9.33 8.42
N LEU A 23 -7.45 10.26 7.76
CA LEU A 23 -7.86 11.65 7.63
C LEU A 23 -8.74 11.90 6.40
N ASP A 24 -8.88 10.92 5.50
CA ASP A 24 -9.75 11.03 4.32
C ASP A 24 -11.22 11.05 4.76
N LYS A 25 -11.99 11.93 4.13
CA LYS A 25 -13.42 12.11 4.42
C LYS A 25 -14.17 11.99 3.12
N ASP A 26 -14.93 10.90 2.97
CA ASP A 26 -15.75 10.65 1.79
C ASP A 26 -16.78 11.77 1.51
N VAL A 27 -17.29 12.42 2.56
CA VAL A 27 -18.34 13.45 2.46
C VAL A 27 -18.08 14.61 3.44
N LYS A 28 -18.30 15.85 2.98
CA LYS A 28 -18.25 17.04 3.85
C LYS A 28 -19.31 16.96 4.95
N SER A 29 -18.96 17.40 6.16
CA SER A 29 -19.84 17.30 7.34
C SER A 29 -21.22 17.94 7.15
N GLU A 30 -21.30 19.03 6.38
CA GLU A 30 -22.57 19.72 6.05
C GLU A 30 -23.50 18.84 5.21
N VAL A 31 -22.95 18.13 4.21
CA VAL A 31 -23.71 17.22 3.33
C VAL A 31 -24.13 15.97 4.09
N ALA A 32 -23.29 15.47 5.00
CA ALA A 32 -23.63 14.34 5.86
C ALA A 32 -24.81 14.65 6.81
N MET A 33 -24.94 15.90 7.27
CA MET A 33 -26.10 16.33 8.07
C MET A 33 -27.36 16.56 7.22
N LEU A 34 -27.20 16.99 5.96
CA LEU A 34 -28.32 17.22 5.04
C LEU A 34 -28.97 15.92 4.55
N TYR A 35 -28.18 14.85 4.40
CA TYR A 35 -28.64 13.54 3.90
C TYR A 35 -28.39 12.41 4.91
N PRO A 36 -29.23 12.27 5.95
CA PRO A 36 -29.06 11.24 7.00
C PRO A 36 -29.22 9.79 6.48
N GLU A 37 -29.73 9.60 5.27
CA GLU A 37 -29.77 8.30 4.58
C GLU A 37 -28.38 7.74 4.25
N LEU A 38 -27.39 8.57 3.92
CA LEU A 38 -26.00 8.11 3.74
C LEU A 38 -25.46 7.45 5.01
N TYR A 39 -25.83 7.98 6.19
CA TYR A 39 -25.43 7.43 7.48
C TYR A 39 -26.11 6.07 7.78
N LYS A 40 -27.37 5.90 7.35
CA LYS A 40 -28.10 4.63 7.53
C LYS A 40 -27.49 3.48 6.74
N ASP A 41 -26.82 3.77 5.62
CA ASP A 41 -26.11 2.74 4.85
C ASP A 41 -24.81 2.28 5.52
N LEU A 42 -24.14 3.16 6.27
CA LEU A 42 -22.97 2.80 7.10
C LEU A 42 -23.36 1.87 8.26
N LEU A 43 -24.49 2.12 8.91
CA LEU A 43 -25.03 1.30 10.00
C LEU A 43 -25.40 -0.13 9.57
N LYS A 44 -25.62 -0.38 8.27
CA LYS A 44 -25.95 -1.72 7.74
C LYS A 44 -24.74 -2.67 7.71
N GLY A 45 -23.53 -2.22 8.06
CA GLY A 45 -22.35 -3.07 8.22
C GLY A 45 -21.85 -3.77 6.95
N ARG A 46 -22.38 -3.39 5.78
CA ARG A 46 -22.01 -3.96 4.48
C ARG A 46 -20.50 -3.87 4.15
N PRO A 47 -19.78 -2.76 4.43
CA PRO A 47 -18.36 -2.68 4.12
C PRO A 47 -17.49 -3.63 4.97
N LEU A 48 -17.94 -4.02 6.17
CA LEU A 48 -17.20 -4.88 7.10
C LEU A 48 -17.70 -6.34 7.15
N SER A 49 -18.40 -6.79 6.11
CA SER A 49 -18.91 -8.16 6.05
C SER A 49 -17.79 -9.18 5.79
N PHE A 50 -17.97 -10.42 6.28
CA PHE A 50 -17.08 -11.54 5.99
C PHE A 50 -16.89 -11.80 4.48
N LYS A 51 -17.91 -11.51 3.67
CA LYS A 51 -17.81 -11.59 2.21
C LYS A 51 -16.77 -10.62 1.65
N THR A 52 -16.81 -9.37 2.11
CA THR A 52 -15.88 -8.32 1.69
C THR A 52 -14.47 -8.68 2.15
N PHE A 53 -14.30 -9.14 3.40
CA PHE A 53 -13.02 -9.63 3.91
C PHE A 53 -12.43 -10.75 3.03
N LEU A 54 -13.22 -11.78 2.71
CA LEU A 54 -12.76 -12.88 1.85
C LEU A 54 -12.38 -12.42 0.45
N ILE A 55 -13.11 -11.48 -0.14
CA ILE A 55 -12.76 -10.90 -1.44
C ILE A 55 -11.40 -10.20 -1.36
N TRP A 56 -11.15 -9.40 -0.33
CA TRP A 56 -9.86 -8.74 -0.14
C TRP A 56 -8.72 -9.74 0.05
N VAL A 57 -8.92 -10.81 0.83
CA VAL A 57 -7.94 -11.88 0.99
C VAL A 57 -7.60 -12.55 -0.35
N LEU A 58 -8.61 -12.85 -1.18
CA LEU A 58 -8.41 -13.45 -2.48
C LEU A 58 -7.65 -12.50 -3.43
N ILE A 59 -7.95 -11.21 -3.41
CA ILE A 59 -7.21 -10.19 -4.19
C ILE A 59 -5.75 -10.14 -3.74
N SER A 60 -5.47 -10.13 -2.43
CA SER A 60 -4.10 -10.14 -1.91
C SER A 60 -3.31 -11.38 -2.33
N ILE A 61 -3.92 -12.57 -2.28
CA ILE A 61 -3.29 -13.80 -2.75
C ILE A 61 -2.99 -13.71 -4.25
N TYR A 62 -3.97 -13.28 -5.05
CA TYR A 62 -3.81 -13.16 -6.50
C TYR A 62 -2.68 -12.20 -6.88
N GLN A 63 -2.66 -11.01 -6.28
CA GLN A 63 -1.62 -10.01 -6.50
C GLN A 63 -0.23 -10.53 -6.10
N GLY A 64 -0.12 -11.13 -4.91
CA GLY A 64 1.13 -11.69 -4.41
C GLY A 64 1.66 -12.84 -5.29
N SER A 65 0.78 -13.73 -5.75
CA SER A 65 1.15 -14.82 -6.65
C SER A 65 1.64 -14.32 -8.00
N ILE A 66 1.02 -13.28 -8.59
CA ILE A 66 1.47 -12.71 -9.86
C ILE A 66 2.85 -12.08 -9.73
N ILE A 67 3.08 -11.29 -8.67
CA ILE A 67 4.38 -10.66 -8.43
C ILE A 67 5.48 -11.72 -8.31
N MET A 68 5.23 -12.76 -7.50
CA MET A 68 6.21 -13.82 -7.26
C MET A 68 6.47 -14.66 -8.53
N TYR A 69 5.40 -15.07 -9.21
CA TYR A 69 5.53 -15.85 -10.45
C TYR A 69 6.21 -15.05 -11.56
N GLY A 70 5.88 -13.76 -11.70
CA GLY A 70 6.54 -12.85 -12.64
C GLY A 70 8.02 -12.69 -12.34
N ALA A 71 8.40 -12.52 -11.06
CA ALA A 71 9.81 -12.39 -10.68
C ALA A 71 10.62 -13.66 -10.97
N LEU A 72 10.04 -14.84 -10.71
CA LEU A 72 10.68 -16.13 -11.01
C LEU A 72 10.83 -16.38 -12.52
N LEU A 73 9.85 -16.00 -13.33
CA LEU A 73 9.91 -16.17 -14.79
C LEU A 73 10.88 -15.19 -15.47
N LEU A 74 10.93 -13.93 -15.01
CA LEU A 74 11.75 -12.89 -15.64
C LEU A 74 13.22 -12.97 -15.24
N PHE A 75 13.52 -13.51 -14.06
CA PHE A 75 14.87 -13.51 -13.52
C PHE A 75 15.21 -14.91 -13.00
N GLU A 76 15.79 -15.76 -13.85
CA GLU A 76 16.40 -17.05 -13.48
C GLU A 76 17.77 -16.88 -12.76
N SER A 77 17.94 -15.79 -12.01
CA SER A 77 19.21 -15.43 -11.35
C SER A 77 19.06 -15.36 -9.85
N GLU A 78 20.10 -15.79 -9.12
CA GLU A 78 20.39 -15.57 -7.69
C GLU A 78 19.19 -15.14 -6.83
N PHE A 79 18.73 -16.00 -5.91
CA PHE A 79 17.58 -15.81 -5.01
C PHE A 79 17.40 -14.37 -4.47
N VAL A 80 18.52 -13.70 -4.20
CA VAL A 80 18.61 -12.32 -3.73
C VAL A 80 17.94 -11.31 -4.68
N HIS A 81 18.10 -11.45 -6.01
CA HIS A 81 17.51 -10.56 -7.01
C HIS A 81 15.99 -10.75 -7.09
N ILE A 82 15.53 -12.00 -7.09
CA ILE A 82 14.10 -12.33 -7.08
C ILE A 82 13.42 -11.68 -5.87
N VAL A 83 14.03 -11.79 -4.68
CA VAL A 83 13.51 -11.18 -3.46
C VAL A 83 13.49 -9.65 -3.56
N ALA A 84 14.57 -9.02 -4.02
CA ALA A 84 14.65 -7.57 -4.15
C ALA A 84 13.57 -7.01 -5.11
N ILE A 85 13.45 -7.61 -6.30
CA ILE A 85 12.50 -7.17 -7.34
C ILE A 85 11.05 -7.40 -6.91
N SER A 86 10.76 -8.54 -6.28
CA SER A 86 9.43 -8.83 -5.74
C SER A 86 9.04 -7.84 -4.66
N PHE A 87 9.99 -7.49 -3.78
CA PHE A 87 9.76 -6.53 -2.71
C PHE A 87 9.53 -5.10 -3.23
N THR A 88 10.30 -4.67 -4.23
CA THR A 88 10.07 -3.41 -4.96
C THR A 88 8.68 -3.36 -5.58
N SER A 89 8.32 -4.43 -6.30
CA SER A 89 7.02 -4.54 -6.96
C SER A 89 5.86 -4.50 -5.97
N LEU A 90 6.01 -5.16 -4.81
CA LEU A 90 5.02 -5.15 -3.74
C LEU A 90 4.76 -3.74 -3.22
N ILE A 91 5.82 -3.00 -2.83
CA ILE A 91 5.69 -1.64 -2.29
C ILE A 91 5.07 -0.69 -3.31
N LEU A 92 5.53 -0.74 -4.57
CA LEU A 92 4.99 0.12 -5.61
C LEU A 92 3.51 -0.18 -5.89
N THR A 93 3.13 -1.45 -5.89
CA THR A 93 1.73 -1.83 -6.15
C THR A 93 0.83 -1.43 -4.98
N GLU A 94 1.30 -1.49 -3.73
CA GLU A 94 0.54 -1.00 -2.58
C GLU A 94 0.37 0.52 -2.59
N LEU A 95 1.43 1.29 -2.85
CA LEU A 95 1.34 2.75 -2.96
C LEU A 95 0.39 3.16 -4.10
N LEU A 96 0.44 2.45 -5.23
CA LEU A 96 -0.46 2.69 -6.37
C LEU A 96 -1.91 2.29 -6.05
N MET A 97 -2.14 1.18 -5.36
CA MET A 97 -3.47 0.78 -4.91
C MET A 97 -4.07 1.84 -3.98
N VAL A 98 -3.28 2.38 -3.05
CA VAL A 98 -3.70 3.48 -2.18
C VAL A 98 -4.03 4.73 -3.00
N ALA A 99 -3.13 5.16 -3.90
CA ALA A 99 -3.32 6.30 -4.80
C ALA A 99 -4.62 6.24 -5.61
N LEU A 100 -4.99 5.03 -6.05
CA LEU A 100 -6.20 4.79 -6.83
C LEU A 100 -7.47 4.65 -5.99
N THR A 101 -7.36 4.35 -4.68
CA THR A 101 -8.51 4.14 -3.79
C THR A 101 -8.98 5.44 -3.13
N ILE A 102 -8.13 6.47 -3.09
CA ILE A 102 -8.46 7.77 -2.49
C ILE A 102 -9.58 8.47 -3.23
N GLN A 103 -10.58 8.94 -2.48
CA GLN A 103 -11.69 9.72 -3.06
C GLN A 103 -11.39 11.21 -3.08
N THR A 104 -10.68 11.74 -2.07
CA THR A 104 -10.34 13.17 -2.00
C THR A 104 -8.85 13.44 -1.88
N TRP A 105 -8.31 14.12 -2.90
CA TRP A 105 -6.92 14.56 -2.92
C TRP A 105 -6.75 15.80 -2.04
N HIS A 106 -6.30 15.59 -0.80
CA HIS A 106 -5.90 16.65 0.10
C HIS A 106 -4.37 16.65 0.27
N TRP A 107 -3.81 17.80 0.66
CA TRP A 107 -2.36 18.03 0.68
C TRP A 107 -1.58 16.96 1.47
N LEU A 108 -2.11 16.53 2.62
CA LEU A 108 -1.46 15.53 3.47
C LEU A 108 -1.31 14.16 2.78
N MET A 109 -2.25 13.80 1.91
CA MET A 109 -2.20 12.54 1.16
C MET A 109 -1.06 12.52 0.16
N ILE A 110 -0.90 13.60 -0.61
CA ILE A 110 0.20 13.73 -1.57
C ILE A 110 1.54 13.67 -0.83
N VAL A 111 1.65 14.37 0.30
CA VAL A 111 2.86 14.36 1.12
C VAL A 111 3.14 12.96 1.67
N ALA A 112 2.12 12.25 2.15
CA ALA A 112 2.28 10.91 2.71
C ALA A 112 2.75 9.89 1.66
N GLU A 113 2.17 9.88 0.46
CA GLU A 113 2.60 9.00 -0.63
C GLU A 113 4.02 9.31 -1.11
N LEU A 114 4.33 10.59 -1.33
CA LEU A 114 5.66 11.01 -1.77
C LEU A 114 6.73 10.73 -0.71
N LEU A 115 6.44 10.96 0.57
CA LEU A 115 7.38 10.69 1.65
C LEU A 115 7.63 9.19 1.78
N SER A 116 6.60 8.34 1.67
CA SER A 116 6.76 6.89 1.63
C SER A 116 7.63 6.42 0.46
N LEU A 117 7.38 6.94 -0.74
CA LEU A 117 8.18 6.61 -1.92
C LEU A 117 9.64 7.08 -1.75
N ALA A 118 9.84 8.28 -1.23
CA ALA A 118 11.18 8.85 -0.98
C ALA A 118 11.95 8.04 0.07
N CYS A 119 11.30 7.65 1.18
CA CYS A 119 11.90 6.80 2.20
C CYS A 119 12.29 5.43 1.65
N TYR A 120 11.48 4.86 0.76
CA TYR A 120 11.80 3.62 0.08
C TYR A 120 13.00 3.77 -0.86
N ILE A 121 13.04 4.80 -1.71
CA ILE A 121 14.18 5.07 -2.61
C ILE A 121 15.46 5.31 -1.80
N ALA A 122 15.40 6.11 -0.73
CA ALA A 122 16.53 6.34 0.16
C ALA A 122 17.07 5.04 0.76
N SER A 123 16.17 4.11 1.13
CA SER A 123 16.58 2.80 1.64
C SER A 123 17.31 1.95 0.60
N LEU A 124 16.88 2.00 -0.67
CA LEU A 124 17.56 1.30 -1.76
C LEU A 124 18.96 1.87 -2.02
N VAL A 125 19.09 3.20 -2.06
CA VAL A 125 20.37 3.88 -2.28
C VAL A 125 21.37 3.54 -1.18
N PHE A 126 20.94 3.66 0.08
CA PHE A 126 21.79 3.34 1.23
C PHE A 126 22.24 1.87 1.21
N LEU A 127 21.36 0.97 0.77
CA LEU A 127 21.64 -0.45 0.75
C LEU A 127 22.53 -0.87 -0.45
N HIS A 128 22.48 -0.13 -1.56
CA HIS A 128 23.42 -0.29 -2.67
C HIS A 128 24.86 0.09 -2.28
N GLU A 129 25.03 1.14 -1.46
CA GLU A 129 26.36 1.56 -0.96
C GLU A 129 27.04 0.50 -0.08
N PHE A 130 26.28 -0.36 0.62
CA PHE A 130 26.84 -1.47 1.40
C PHE A 130 27.23 -2.71 0.56
N ILE A 131 26.80 -2.80 -0.70
CA ILE A 131 27.06 -3.94 -1.59
C ILE A 131 28.18 -3.65 -2.58
N GLY A 132 28.43 -2.38 -2.90
CA GLY A 132 29.50 -1.93 -3.80
C GLY A 132 30.84 -1.59 -3.14
N GLY A 133 30.98 -1.79 -1.83
CA GLY A 133 32.19 -1.52 -1.03
C GLY A 133 32.87 -2.76 -0.50
#